data_AF-A0A1G2HI30-F1
#
_entry.id   AF-A0A1G2HI30-F1
#
_cell.length_a   1.000
_cell.length_b   1.000
_cell.length_c   1.000
_cell.angle_alpha   90.00
_cell.angle_beta   90.00
_cell.angle_gamma   90.00
#
_symmetry.space_group_name_H-M   'P 1'
#
loop_
_entity.id
_entity.type
_entity.pdbx_description
1 polymer ?
#
loop_
_entity_poly.entity_id
_entity_poly.type
_entity_poly.pdbx_seq_one_letter_code
_entity_poly.pdbx_strand_id
1 'polypeptide(L)' 'MARECQICGRTSQLQGKRKLLRGNYNPTVKHRRYPNIQWMSFSNGPRKKACVRCIKTAAKTN' A
#
# COMPACT_ATOMS: atom_id res chain seq x y z
N MET A 1 -8.17 -13.36 -6.60
CA MET A 1 -6.79 -12.96 -6.23
C MET A 1 -6.82 -11.71 -5.35
N ALA A 2 -6.34 -11.79 -4.11
CA ALA A 2 -6.26 -10.63 -3.24
C ALA A 2 -5.19 -9.62 -3.74
N ARG A 3 -5.48 -8.31 -3.67
CA ARG A 3 -4.47 -7.26 -3.86
C ARG A 3 -3.65 -7.14 -2.57
N GLU A 4 -2.74 -8.10 -2.40
CA GLU A 4 -1.86 -8.18 -1.24
C GLU A 4 -0.39 -8.12 -1.64
N CYS A 5 0.44 -7.59 -0.74
CA CYS A 5 1.89 -7.68 -0.88
C CYS A 5 2.37 -9.07 -0.45
N GLN A 6 3.03 -9.80 -1.35
CA GLN A 6 3.53 -11.16 -1.07
C GLN A 6 4.75 -11.18 -0.13
N ILE A 7 5.33 -10.02 0.21
CA ILE A 7 6.51 -9.90 1.09
C ILE A 7 6.11 -9.56 2.53
N CYS A 8 5.15 -8.64 2.72
CA CYS A 8 4.79 -8.13 4.04
C CYS A 8 3.31 -8.29 4.39
N GLY A 9 2.52 -8.97 3.55
CA GLY A 9 1.10 -9.27 3.80
C GLY A 9 0.18 -8.04 3.81
N ARG A 10 0.66 -6.84 3.43
CA ARG A 10 -0.18 -5.64 3.43
C ARG A 10 -1.35 -5.79 2.47
N THR A 11 -2.54 -5.62 3.01
CA THR A 11 -3.81 -5.60 2.29
C THR A 11 -4.46 -4.22 2.34
N SER A 12 -5.63 -4.07 1.72
CA SER A 12 -6.41 -2.83 1.79
C SER A 12 -7.01 -2.61 3.16
N GLN A 13 -7.11 -1.35 3.59
CA GLN A 13 -7.73 -0.96 4.86
C GLN A 13 -8.89 0.02 4.63
N LEU A 14 -9.91 -0.02 5.48
CA LEU A 14 -10.96 1.00 5.52
C LEU A 14 -10.52 2.13 6.45
N GLN A 15 -10.57 3.36 5.97
CA GLN A 15 -10.20 4.54 6.75
C GLN A 15 -11.28 5.62 6.62
N GLY A 16 -11.61 6.28 7.73
CA GLY A 16 -12.47 7.46 7.71
C GLY A 16 -11.77 8.64 7.04
N LYS A 17 -12.48 9.36 6.17
CA LYS A 17 -12.02 10.65 5.64
C LYS A 17 -12.50 11.77 6.54
N ARG A 18 -11.65 12.77 6.78
CA ARG A 18 -12.05 14.04 7.39
C ARG A 18 -11.95 15.15 6.36
N LYS A 19 -12.89 16.09 6.39
CA LYS A 19 -12.87 17.31 5.56
C LYS A 19 -12.85 18.52 6.47
N LEU A 20 -11.92 19.45 6.21
CA LEU A 20 -11.88 20.72 6.92
C LEU A 20 -13.02 21.62 6.42
N LEU A 21 -13.90 22.02 7.33
CA LEU A 21 -15.01 22.92 7.05
C LEU A 21 -15.07 23.97 8.17
N ARG A 22 -14.98 25.25 7.79
CA ARG A 22 -15.09 26.41 8.71
C ARG A 22 -14.28 26.24 10.02
N GLY A 23 -13.02 25.79 9.90
CA GLY A 23 -12.09 25.62 11.03
C GLY A 23 -12.08 24.25 11.70
N ASN A 24 -13.05 23.36 11.42
CA ASN A 24 -13.15 22.05 12.07
C ASN A 24 -13.01 20.87 11.09
N TYR A 25 -12.32 19.81 11.50
CA TYR A 25 -12.18 18.58 10.72
C TYR A 25 -13.35 17.63 10.97
N ASN A 26 -14.38 17.72 10.12
CA ASN A 26 -15.56 16.89 10.25
C ASN A 26 -15.31 15.49 9.63
N PRO A 27 -15.66 14.40 10.34
CA PRO A 27 -15.66 13.06 9.77
C PRO A 27 -16.70 12.97 8.66
N THR A 28 -16.33 12.28 7.58
CA THR A 28 -17.19 12.08 6.40
C THR A 28 -17.32 10.57 6.14
N VAL A 29 -17.32 10.16 4.87
CA VAL A 29 -17.41 8.74 4.49
C VAL A 29 -16.12 7.97 4.79
N LYS A 30 -16.26 6.66 5.02
CA LYS A 30 -15.13 5.73 5.02
C LYS A 30 -14.79 5.38 3.58
N HIS A 31 -13.51 5.41 3.23
CA HIS A 31 -13.02 4.96 1.93
C HIS A 31 -11.97 3.87 2.12
N ARG A 32 -11.85 2.99 1.13
CA ARG A 32 -10.83 1.94 1.13
C ARG A 32 -9.51 2.51 0.62
N ARG A 33 -8.45 2.35 1.41
CA ARG A 33 -7.07 2.66 1.03
C ARG A 33 -6.40 1.36 0.60
N TYR A 34 -5.77 1.39 -0.57
CA TYR A 34 -5.02 0.26 -1.11
C TYR A 34 -3.52 0.51 -0.96
N PRO A 35 -2.72 -0.50 -0.60
CA PRO A 35 -1.28 -0.41 -0.72
C PRO A 35 -0.89 -0.24 -2.19
N ASN A 36 0.13 0.58 -2.47
CA ASN A 36 0.70 0.69 -3.81
C ASN A 36 1.52 -0.59 -4.11
N ILE A 37 0.87 -1.56 -4.76
CA ILE A 37 1.45 -2.85 -5.13
C ILE A 37 1.92 -2.77 -6.57
N GLN A 38 3.16 -3.19 -6.80
CA GLN A 38 3.81 -3.22 -8.09
C GLN A 38 4.52 -4.57 -8.29
N TRP A 39 4.83 -4.89 -9.54
CA TRP A 39 5.61 -6.08 -9.86
C TRP A 39 7.09 -5.83 -9.64
N MET A 40 7.73 -6.64 -8.81
CA MET A 40 9.16 -6.62 -8.55
C MET A 40 9.82 -7.84 -9.17
N SER A 41 10.90 -7.63 -9.92
CA SER A 41 11.80 -8.69 -10.39
C SER A 41 12.87 -8.98 -9.34
N PHE A 42 13.13 -10.26 -9.08
CA PHE A 42 14.26 -10.70 -8.25
C PHE A 42 15.37 -11.19 -9.17
N SER A 43 16.63 -10.96 -8.79
CA SER A 43 17.80 -11.40 -9.56
C SER A 43 17.82 -12.91 -9.79
N ASN A 44 17.34 -13.68 -8.80
CA ASN A 44 17.33 -15.15 -8.82
C ASN A 44 15.92 -15.76 -8.88
N GLY A 45 14.91 -15.09 -9.45
CA GLY A 45 13.58 -15.71 -9.47
C GLY A 45 12.43 -14.98 -10.15
N PRO A 46 11.21 -15.55 -10.06
CA PRO A 46 10.02 -15.05 -10.72
C PRO A 46 9.58 -13.70 -10.14
N ARG A 47 8.84 -12.92 -10.94
CA ARG A 47 8.29 -11.65 -10.51
C ARG A 47 7.26 -11.87 -9.39
N LYS A 48 7.33 -11.07 -8.33
CA LYS A 48 6.34 -11.07 -7.24
C LYS A 48 5.64 -9.72 -7.13
N LYS A 49 4.40 -9.73 -6.66
CA LYS A 49 3.68 -8.50 -6.30
C LYS A 49 4.15 -8.02 -4.94
N ALA A 50 4.81 -6.87 -4.92
CA ALA A 50 5.37 -6.25 -3.73
C ALA A 50 4.87 -4.82 -3.59
N CYS A 51 4.69 -4.34 -2.35
CA CYS A 51 4.40 -2.93 -2.14
C CYS A 51 5.65 -2.06 -2.34
N VAL A 52 5.46 -0.82 -2.76
CA VAL A 52 6.57 0.12 -3.03
C VAL A 52 7.54 0.27 -1.86
N ARG A 53 7.07 0.15 -0.60
CA ARG A 53 7.96 0.19 0.57
C ARG A 53 8.95 -0.99 0.57
N CYS A 54 8.49 -2.20 0.30
CA CYS A 54 9.35 -3.38 0.23
C CYS A 54 10.30 -3.32 -0.97
N ILE A 55 9.84 -2.81 -2.11
CA ILE A 55 10.69 -2.61 -3.30
C ILE A 55 11.82 -1.64 -2.98
N LYS A 56 11.50 -0.50 -2.36
CA LYS A 56 12.49 0.49 -1.92
C LYS A 56 13.50 -0.08 -0.91
N THR A 57 13.06 -0.95 0.00
CA THR A 57 13.97 -1.61 0.95
C THR A 57 14.90 -2.56 0.22
N ALA A 58 14.39 -3.40 -0.69
CA ALA A 58 15.20 -4.34 -1.45
C ALA A 58 16.26 -3.64 -2.32
N ALA A 59 15.93 -2.48 -2.89
CA ALA A 59 16.88 -1.69 -3.70
C ALA A 59 18.03 -1.06 -2.89
N LYS A 60 17.94 -1.01 -1.55
CA LYS A 60 19.02 -0.47 -0.69
C LYS A 60 20.01 -1.54 -0.21
N THR A 61 19.63 -2.81 -0.32
CA THR A 61 20.39 -3.95 0.19
C THR A 61 21.20 -4.64 -0.91
N ASN A 62 20.87 -4.35 -2.18
CA ASN A 62 21.71 -4.60 -3.34
C ASN A 62 22.65 -3.43 -3.57
#